data_AF-A0A9X1K126-F1
#
_entry.id   AF-A0A9X1K126-F1
#
_cell.length_a   1.000
_cell.length_b   1.000
_cell.length_c   1.000
_cell.angle_alpha   90.00
_cell.angle_beta   90.00
_cell.angle_gamma   90.00
#
_symmetry.space_group_name_H-M   'P 1'
#
loop_
_entity.id
_entity.type
_entity.pdbx_description
1 polymer ?
#
loop_
_entity_poly.entity_id
_entity_poly.type
_entity_poly.pdbx_seq_one_letter_code
_entity_poly.pdbx_strand_id
1 'polypeptide(L)'
;MVGQFLSRIKAPITLMLSSLAGPVLAGLALLVAATAVGIAPVSKLIRVYEARHDLKQGSAGWIRSISGWSVIALWLLTTWFLATIIGDWAASGDLPGAVDRSWYRLQILIEIAAAILDADP
;
A
#
# COMPACT_ATOMS: atom_id res chain seq x y z
N MET A 1 17.60 -39.02 25.63
CA MET A 1 18.21 -37.68 25.43
C MET A 1 17.78 -36.99 24.14
N VAL A 2 17.75 -37.66 22.98
CA VAL A 2 17.39 -37.05 21.67
C VAL A 2 15.94 -36.52 21.61
N GLY A 3 14.96 -37.22 22.20
CA GLY A 3 13.55 -36.80 22.15
C GLY A 3 13.24 -35.47 22.84
N GLN A 4 13.94 -35.17 23.95
CA GLN A 4 13.77 -33.92 24.72
C GLN A 4 14.42 -32.71 24.03
N PHE A 5 15.42 -32.95 23.19
CA PHE A 5 16.07 -31.93 22.36
C PHE A 5 15.18 -31.55 21.17
N LEU A 6 14.57 -32.54 20.50
CA LEU A 6 13.64 -32.31 19.39
C LEU A 6 12.35 -31.61 19.84
N SER A 7 11.84 -31.90 21.04
CA SER A 7 10.67 -31.19 21.59
C SER A 7 10.98 -29.73 21.92
N ARG A 8 12.22 -29.42 22.37
CA ARG A 8 12.68 -28.06 22.62
C ARG A 8 12.84 -27.22 21.35
N ILE A 9 13.06 -27.85 20.19
CA ILE A 9 13.16 -27.17 18.88
C ILE A 9 11.77 -27.02 18.23
N LYS A 10 10.90 -28.03 18.33
CA LYS A 10 9.55 -27.95 17.76
C LYS A 10 8.71 -26.84 18.38
N ALA A 11 8.72 -26.72 19.71
CA ALA A 11 7.92 -25.73 20.44
C ALA A 11 8.14 -24.27 19.96
N PRO A 12 9.37 -23.73 19.88
CA PRO A 12 9.61 -22.38 19.41
C PRO A 12 9.28 -22.19 17.92
N ILE A 13 9.46 -23.22 17.09
CA ILE A 13 9.13 -23.15 15.66
C ILE A 13 7.61 -23.05 15.45
N THR A 14 6.81 -23.84 16.18
CA THR A 14 5.35 -23.71 16.14
C THR A 14 4.87 -22.35 16.65
N LEU A 15 5.50 -21.80 17.69
CA LEU A 15 5.19 -20.46 18.19
C LEU A 15 5.50 -19.37 17.15
N MET A 16 6.65 -19.45 16.48
CA MET A 16 6.99 -18.54 15.37
C MET A 16 6.01 -18.65 14.20
N LEU A 17 5.67 -19.87 13.77
CA LEU A 17 4.70 -20.07 12.67
C LEU A 17 3.31 -19.52 13.03
N SER A 18 2.87 -19.69 14.27
CA SER A 18 1.58 -19.15 14.73
C SER A 18 1.57 -17.63 14.83
N SER A 19 2.69 -16.98 15.20
CA SER A 19 2.76 -15.51 15.27
C SER A 19 2.75 -14.86 13.89
N LEU A 20 3.23 -15.57 12.86
CA LEU A 20 3.23 -15.10 11.46
C LEU A 20 1.86 -15.23 10.79
N ALA A 21 0.98 -16.11 11.27
CA ALA A 21 -0.33 -16.34 10.65
C ALA A 21 -1.20 -15.07 10.63
N GLY A 22 -1.21 -14.28 11.71
CA GLY A 22 -1.97 -13.03 11.79
C GLY A 22 -1.54 -11.99 10.76
N PRO A 23 -0.26 -11.58 10.72
CA PRO A 23 0.26 -10.64 9.72
C PRO A 23 0.08 -11.13 8.27
N VAL A 24 0.26 -12.43 8.01
CA VAL A 24 0.07 -13.00 6.67
C VAL A 24 -1.40 -12.92 6.24
N LEU A 25 -2.34 -13.28 7.11
CA LEU A 25 -3.77 -13.18 6.82
C LEU A 25 -4.22 -11.73 6.63
N ALA A 26 -3.70 -10.80 7.45
CA ALA A 26 -3.95 -9.38 7.28
C ALA A 26 -3.40 -8.85 5.94
N GLY A 27 -2.20 -9.29 5.53
CA GLY A 27 -1.62 -8.96 4.23
C GLY A 27 -2.45 -9.50 3.06
N LEU A 28 -2.94 -10.74 3.14
CA LEU A 28 -3.82 -11.32 2.13
C LEU A 28 -5.17 -10.61 2.05
N ALA A 29 -5.77 -10.28 3.19
CA ALA A 29 -7.02 -9.53 3.24
C ALA A 29 -6.85 -8.13 2.65
N LEU A 30 -5.75 -7.45 2.99
CA LEU A 30 -5.40 -6.15 2.42
C LEU A 30 -5.21 -6.25 0.90
N LEU A 31 -4.51 -7.29 0.42
CA LEU A 31 -4.29 -7.51 -1.01
C LEU A 31 -5.61 -7.67 -1.75
N VAL A 32 -6.52 -8.52 -1.26
CA VAL A 32 -7.82 -8.75 -1.88
C VAL A 32 -8.66 -7.48 -1.88
N ALA A 33 -8.73 -6.77 -0.76
CA ALA A 33 -9.47 -5.51 -0.65
C ALA A 33 -8.90 -4.44 -1.59
N ALA A 34 -7.57 -4.30 -1.63
CA ALA A 34 -6.89 -3.40 -2.54
C ALA A 34 -7.17 -3.78 -3.99
N THR A 35 -7.04 -5.05 -4.38
CA THR A 35 -7.35 -5.47 -5.75
C THR A 35 -8.80 -5.18 -6.13
N ALA A 36 -9.76 -5.47 -5.25
CA ALA A 36 -11.18 -5.22 -5.53
C ALA A 36 -11.49 -3.73 -5.76
N VAL A 37 -10.92 -2.84 -4.94
CA VAL A 37 -11.10 -1.39 -5.10
C VAL A 37 -10.28 -0.85 -6.29
N GLY A 38 -9.13 -1.44 -6.58
CA GLY A 38 -8.21 -1.06 -7.65
C GLY A 38 -8.66 -1.43 -9.07
N ILE A 39 -9.68 -2.28 -9.23
CA ILE A 39 -10.25 -2.59 -10.56
C ILE A 39 -10.79 -1.33 -11.24
N ALA A 40 -11.38 -0.40 -10.48
CA ALA A 40 -11.96 0.83 -11.03
C ALA A 40 -10.91 1.71 -11.75
N PRO A 41 -9.78 2.11 -11.13
CA PRO A 41 -8.74 2.88 -11.83
C PRO A 41 -8.09 2.11 -12.99
N VAL A 42 -7.89 0.79 -12.86
CA VAL A 42 -7.33 -0.05 -13.94
C VAL A 42 -8.25 -0.09 -15.16
N SER A 43 -9.56 -0.29 -14.96
CA SER A 43 -10.54 -0.28 -16.05
C SER A 43 -10.59 1.07 -16.79
N LYS A 44 -10.39 2.17 -16.05
CA LYS A 44 -10.31 3.52 -16.60
C LYS A 44 -9.06 3.69 -17.46
N LEU A 45 -7.93 3.12 -17.03
CA LEU A 45 -6.68 3.10 -17.79
C LEU A 45 -6.82 2.33 -19.10
N ILE A 46 -7.44 1.13 -19.05
CA ILE A 46 -7.68 0.30 -20.23
C ILE A 46 -8.53 1.05 -21.27
N ARG A 47 -9.64 1.67 -20.84
CA ARG A 47 -10.50 2.47 -21.73
C ARG A 47 -9.77 3.65 -22.36
N VAL A 48 -8.90 4.33 -21.60
CA VAL A 48 -8.07 5.43 -22.12
C VAL A 48 -7.03 4.91 -23.12
N TYR A 49 -6.48 3.72 -22.87
CA TYR A 49 -5.52 3.07 -23.77
C TYR A 49 -6.17 2.59 -25.07
N GLU A 50 -7.35 1.98 -25.01
CA GLU A 50 -8.12 1.57 -26.20
C GLU A 50 -8.53 2.79 -27.04
N ALA A 51 -9.02 3.86 -26.41
CA ALA A 51 -9.35 5.11 -27.11
C ALA A 51 -8.14 5.79 -27.77
N ARG A 52 -6.91 5.47 -27.34
CA ARG A 52 -5.65 5.95 -27.95
C ARG A 52 -5.35 5.24 -29.27
N HIS A 53 -5.78 4.00 -29.42
CA HIS A 53 -5.52 3.22 -30.64
C HIS A 53 -6.40 3.66 -31.82
N ASP A 54 -7.58 4.24 -31.55
CA ASP A 54 -8.52 4.70 -32.58
C ASP A 54 -8.34 6.18 -33.01
N LEU A 55 -7.59 7.00 -32.26
CA LEU A 55 -7.48 8.43 -32.55
C LEU A 55 -6.02 8.83 -32.85
N LYS A 56 -5.82 9.36 -34.07
CA LYS A 56 -4.57 9.84 -34.67
C LYS A 56 -3.62 10.52 -33.66
N GLN A 57 -2.34 10.15 -33.74
CA GLN A 57 -1.20 10.72 -32.99
C GLN A 57 -1.26 12.26 -32.91
N GLY A 58 -1.52 12.79 -31.71
CA GLY A 58 -1.46 14.21 -31.40
C GLY A 58 -1.32 14.43 -29.89
N SER A 59 -0.79 15.59 -29.50
CA SER A 59 -0.40 16.03 -28.14
C SER A 59 -1.38 15.64 -26.99
N ALA A 60 -2.67 15.48 -27.28
CA ALA A 60 -3.69 15.01 -26.35
C ALA A 60 -3.40 13.62 -25.71
N GLY A 61 -2.55 12.79 -26.33
CA GLY A 61 -2.13 11.48 -25.80
C GLY A 61 -1.18 11.54 -24.60
N TRP A 62 -0.34 12.58 -24.49
CA TRP A 62 0.65 12.70 -23.41
C TRP A 62 -0.01 13.15 -22.09
N ILE A 63 -0.91 14.14 -22.15
CA ILE A 63 -1.70 14.61 -21.00
C ILE A 63 -2.62 13.50 -20.45
N ARG A 64 -3.25 12.70 -21.33
CA ARG A 64 -4.07 11.55 -20.92
C ARG A 64 -3.23 10.39 -20.34
N SER A 65 -2.02 10.18 -20.82
CA SER A 65 -1.08 9.20 -20.26
C SER A 65 -0.71 9.54 -18.82
N ILE A 66 -0.28 10.79 -18.57
CA ILE A 66 0.07 11.26 -17.22
C ILE A 66 -1.16 11.20 -16.30
N SER A 67 -2.34 11.56 -16.81
CA SER A 67 -3.60 11.43 -16.07
C SER A 67 -3.88 10.00 -15.62
N GLY A 68 -3.67 9.00 -16.48
CA GLY A 68 -3.85 7.58 -16.12
C GLY A 68 -2.93 7.11 -14.98
N TRP A 69 -1.65 7.46 -15.06
CA TRP A 69 -0.66 7.09 -14.04
C TRP A 69 -0.85 7.84 -12.72
N SER A 70 -1.23 9.13 -12.77
CA SER A 70 -1.51 9.92 -11.56
C SER A 70 -2.67 9.34 -10.73
N VAL A 71 -3.71 8.79 -11.38
CA VAL A 71 -4.83 8.13 -10.71
C VAL A 71 -4.37 6.87 -9.98
N ILE A 72 -3.48 6.08 -10.59
CA ILE A 72 -2.93 4.86 -9.96
C ILE A 72 -2.02 5.24 -8.79
N ALA A 73 -1.13 6.22 -8.96
CA ALA A 73 -0.25 6.69 -7.90
C ALA A 73 -1.04 7.21 -6.69
N LEU A 74 -2.08 8.02 -6.94
CA LEU A 74 -2.97 8.53 -5.89
C LEU A 74 -3.74 7.41 -5.20
N TRP A 75 -4.19 6.41 -5.95
CA TRP A 75 -4.88 5.24 -5.41
C TRP A 75 -3.96 4.38 -4.52
N LEU A 76 -2.73 4.12 -4.97
CA LEU A 76 -1.72 3.40 -4.18
C LEU A 76 -1.38 4.14 -2.89
N LEU A 77 -1.16 5.46 -2.98
CA LEU A 77 -0.85 6.30 -1.83
C LEU A 77 -1.99 6.26 -0.80
N THR A 78 -3.24 6.41 -1.27
CA THR A 78 -4.43 6.39 -0.40
C THR A 78 -4.60 5.03 0.26
N THR A 79 -4.49 3.95 -0.51
CA THR A 79 -4.63 2.57 -0.01
C THR A 79 -3.56 2.25 1.02
N TRP A 80 -2.31 2.61 0.72
CA TRP A 80 -1.18 2.44 1.65
C TRP A 80 -1.39 3.24 2.94
N PHE A 81 -1.79 4.51 2.83
CA PHE A 81 -2.00 5.37 3.99
C PHE A 81 -3.08 4.80 4.93
N LEU A 82 -4.24 4.43 4.38
CA LEU A 82 -5.32 3.80 5.16
C LEU A 82 -4.88 2.45 5.77
N ALA A 83 -4.15 1.63 5.01
CA ALA A 83 -3.61 0.37 5.51
C ALA A 83 -2.72 0.58 6.74
N THR A 84 -1.87 1.61 6.75
CA THR A 84 -0.98 1.88 7.88
C THR A 84 -1.72 2.35 9.14
N ILE A 85 -2.78 3.15 8.98
CA ILE A 85 -3.62 3.58 10.12
C ILE A 85 -4.36 2.38 10.72
N ILE A 86 -4.97 1.55 9.87
CA ILE A 86 -5.71 0.38 10.31
C ILE A 86 -4.78 -0.64 10.98
N GLY A 87 -3.58 -0.86 10.43
CA GLY A 87 -2.58 -1.75 11.01
C GLY A 87 -2.07 -1.25 12.37
N ASP A 88 -1.82 0.06 12.50
CA ASP A 88 -1.37 0.66 13.76
C ASP A 88 -2.48 0.63 14.82
N TRP A 89 -3.73 0.91 14.43
CA TRP A 89 -4.88 0.76 15.31
C TRP A 89 -5.07 -0.70 15.76
N ALA A 90 -4.97 -1.67 14.86
CA ALA A 90 -5.11 -3.08 15.19
C ALA A 90 -4.02 -3.57 16.16
N ALA A 91 -2.80 -3.00 16.08
CA ALA A 91 -1.70 -3.35 16.97
C ALA A 91 -1.75 -2.64 18.34
N SER A 92 -2.18 -1.38 18.36
CA SER A 92 -2.16 -0.53 19.57
C SER A 92 -3.49 -0.48 20.33
N GLY A 93 -4.61 -0.77 19.67
CA GLY A 93 -5.97 -0.62 20.21
C GLY A 93 -6.43 0.84 20.35
N ASP A 94 -5.60 1.82 19.98
CA ASP A 94 -5.83 3.25 20.16
C ASP A 94 -5.99 3.94 18.80
N LEU A 95 -7.25 4.16 18.39
CA LEU A 95 -7.56 4.80 17.11
C LEU A 95 -7.12 6.28 17.08
N PRO A 96 -7.42 7.13 18.10
CA PRO A 96 -6.91 8.49 18.17
C PRO A 96 -5.38 8.57 18.02
N GLY A 97 -4.64 7.79 18.82
CA GLY A 97 -3.17 7.79 18.76
C GLY A 97 -2.62 7.25 17.43
N ALA A 98 -3.30 6.30 16.79
CA ALA A 98 -2.92 5.82 15.46
C ALA A 98 -3.06 6.89 14.38
N VAL A 99 -4.15 7.68 14.45
CA VAL A 99 -4.36 8.82 13.55
C VAL A 99 -3.28 9.89 13.78
N ASP A 100 -3.01 10.27 15.03
CA ASP A 100 -1.98 11.26 15.35
C ASP A 100 -0.59 10.84 14.83
N ARG A 101 -0.18 9.58 15.05
CA ARG A 101 1.08 9.04 14.52
C ARG A 101 1.12 9.05 12.99
N SER A 102 0.01 8.73 12.33
CA SER A 102 -0.07 8.75 10.86
C SER A 102 0.00 10.18 10.30
N TRP A 103 -0.54 11.16 11.02
CA TRP A 103 -0.48 12.57 10.67
C TRP A 103 0.95 13.10 10.71
N TYR A 104 1.71 12.77 11.77
CA TYR A 104 3.14 13.09 11.84
C TYR A 104 3.94 12.49 10.68
N ARG A 105 3.65 11.23 10.29
CA ARG A 105 4.31 10.63 9.11
C ARG A 105 4.01 11.39 7.84
N LEU A 106 2.77 11.83 7.63
CA LEU A 106 2.40 12.62 6.45
C LEU A 106 3.13 13.96 6.43
N GLN A 107 3.20 14.64 7.57
CA GLN A 107 3.91 15.91 7.70
C GLN A 107 5.39 15.77 7.34
N ILE A 108 6.06 14.74 7.87
CA ILE A 108 7.46 14.42 7.54
C ILE A 108 7.62 14.17 6.03
N LEU A 109 6.71 13.43 5.39
CA LEU A 109 6.78 13.17 3.95
C LEU A 109 6.67 14.45 3.12
N ILE A 110 5.77 15.37 3.50
CA ILE A 110 5.61 16.65 2.82
C ILE A 110 6.85 17.53 3.02
N GLU A 111 7.42 17.54 4.23
CA GLU A 111 8.61 18.32 4.55
C GLU A 111 9.84 17.81 3.78
N ILE A 112 9.99 16.48 3.63
CA ILE A 112 11.00 15.87 2.76
C ILE A 112 10.73 16.23 1.29
N ALA A 113 9.49 16.15 0.82
CA ALA A 113 9.15 16.49 -0.56
C ALA A 113 9.45 17.97 -0.87
N ALA A 114 9.15 18.87 0.08
CA ALA A 114 9.47 20.28 -0.02
C ALA A 114 10.99 20.50 -0.05
N ALA A 115 11.74 19.84 0.83
CA ALA A 115 13.20 19.91 0.84
C ALA A 115 13.83 19.40 -0.47
N ILE A 116 13.26 18.36 -1.09
CA ILE A 116 13.70 17.86 -2.40
C ILE A 116 13.41 18.88 -3.50
N LEU A 117 12.21 19.47 -3.51
CA LEU A 117 11.82 20.50 -4.50
C LEU A 117 12.68 21.76 -4.40
N ASP A 118 13.13 22.12 -3.20
CA ASP A 118 14.00 23.28 -2.96
C ASP A 118 15.48 22.97 -3.28
N ALA A 119 15.86 21.69 -3.27
CA ALA A 119 17.22 21.22 -3.54
C ALA A 119 17.51 20.95 -5.03
N ASP A 120 16.48 20.86 -5.88
CA ASP A 120 16.59 20.69 -7.35
C ASP A 120 16.52 22.08 -8.04
N PRO A 121 17.61 22.56 -8.69
CA PRO A 121 17.64 23.86 -9.37
C PRO A 121 16.92 23.90 -10.73
#